data_AF-A0A934JV76-F1
#
_entry.id   AF-A0A934JV76-F1
#
_cell.length_a   1.000
_cell.length_b   1.000
_cell.length_c   1.000
_cell.angle_alpha   90.00
_cell.angle_beta   90.00
_cell.angle_gamma   90.00
#
_symmetry.space_group_name_H-M   'P 1'
#
loop_
_entity.id
_entity.type
_entity.pdbx_description
1 polymer ?
#
loop_
_entity_poly.entity_id
_entity_poly.type
_entity_poly.pdbx_seq_one_letter_code
_entity_poly.pdbx_strand_id
1 'polypeptide(L)' 'MTITSEIAVQPPLSTAGARMVLRAEIALVVGVTACSAEESNNGTFKPIDIEVIAQR' A
#
# COMPACT_ATOMS: atom_id res chain seq x y z
N MET A 1 -34.05 9.65 1.29
CA MET A 1 -32.83 8.89 1.61
C MET A 1 -31.76 9.41 0.69
N THR A 2 -30.96 10.37 1.14
CA THR A 2 -29.95 11.03 0.32
C THR A 2 -28.66 10.23 0.41
N ILE A 3 -28.20 9.67 -0.71
CA ILE A 3 -26.86 9.07 -0.79
C ILE A 3 -25.88 10.23 -0.91
N THR A 4 -24.99 10.41 0.07
CA THR A 4 -23.90 11.38 0.00
C THR A 4 -22.71 10.73 -0.71
N SER A 5 -22.32 11.29 -1.86
CA SER A 5 -21.19 10.81 -2.67
C SER A 5 -19.86 11.32 -2.11
N GLU A 6 -19.46 10.81 -0.95
CA GLU A 6 -18.22 11.18 -0.28
C GLU A 6 -17.22 10.03 -0.36
N ILE A 7 -15.98 10.34 -0.76
CA ILE A 7 -14.83 9.44 -0.62
C ILE A 7 -14.13 9.84 0.68
N ALA A 8 -13.94 8.88 1.58
CA ALA A 8 -13.24 9.09 2.84
C ALA A 8 -11.94 8.28 2.90
N VAL A 9 -10.89 8.90 3.46
CA VAL A 9 -9.67 8.19 3.85
C VAL A 9 -9.91 7.61 5.24
N GLN A 10 -9.90 6.28 5.34
CA GLN A 10 -10.09 5.56 6.60
C GLN A 10 -8.76 4.96 7.06
N PRO A 11 -8.60 4.64 8.35
CA PRO A 11 -7.43 3.96 8.85
C PRO A 11 -7.14 2.66 8.05
N PRO A 12 -5.87 2.33 7.79
CA PRO A 12 -5.50 1.12 7.10
C PRO A 12 -5.94 -0.11 7.90
N LEU A 13 -6.45 -1.13 7.19
CA LEU A 13 -6.83 -2.42 7.78
C LEU A 13 -5.62 -3.36 8.00
N SER A 14 -4.47 -3.01 7.42
CA SER A 14 -3.26 -3.82 7.50
C SER A 14 -2.58 -3.73 8.87
N THR A 15 -1.87 -4.79 9.22
CA THR A 15 -1.07 -4.90 10.46
C THR A 15 0.41 -5.03 10.14
N ALA A 16 1.28 -4.86 11.14
CA ALA A 16 2.73 -4.99 10.95
C ALA A 16 3.09 -6.39 10.43
N GLY A 17 3.91 -6.46 9.38
CA GLY A 17 4.29 -7.71 8.70
C GLY A 17 3.28 -8.20 7.64
N ALA A 18 2.15 -7.52 7.44
CA ALA A 18 1.28 -7.79 6.31
C ALA A 18 2.03 -7.55 4.99
N ARG A 19 1.83 -8.44 4.01
CA ARG A 19 2.48 -8.36 2.69
C ARG A 19 1.49 -8.63 1.57
N MET A 20 1.74 -8.02 0.41
CA MET A 20 1.15 -8.40 -0.87
C MET A 20 2.25 -8.96 -1.78
N VAL A 21 1.93 -9.97 -2.58
CA VAL A 21 2.88 -10.57 -3.53
C VAL A 21 2.33 -10.42 -4.93
N LEU A 22 3.15 -9.86 -5.82
CA LEU A 22 2.79 -9.59 -7.21
C LEU A 22 3.70 -10.42 -8.13
N ARG A 23 3.12 -11.02 -9.18
CA ARG A 23 3.87 -11.67 -10.26
C ARG A 23 4.07 -10.67 -11.40
N ALA A 24 5.29 -10.54 -11.88
CA ALA A 24 5.57 -9.80 -13.10
C ALA A 24 5.20 -10.66 -14.33
N GLU A 25 4.09 -10.34 -14.99
CA GLU A 25 3.64 -11.02 -16.22
C GLU A 25 4.46 -10.61 -17.45
N ILE A 26 5.20 -9.51 -17.35
CA ILE A 26 6.10 -8.95 -18.37
C ILE A 26 7.34 -8.34 -17.68
N ALA A 27 8.33 -7.91 -18.45
CA ALA A 27 9.45 -7.14 -17.92
C ALA A 27 8.98 -5.77 -17.39
N LEU A 28 9.33 -5.43 -16.14
CA LEU A 28 8.86 -4.23 -15.46
C LEU A 28 9.99 -3.52 -14.71
N VAL A 29 9.90 -2.20 -14.66
CA VAL A 29 10.60 -1.37 -13.68
C VAL A 29 9.57 -0.98 -12.62
N VAL A 30 9.85 -1.28 -11.35
CA VAL A 30 8.93 -1.03 -10.23
C VAL A 30 9.50 0.05 -9.32
N GLY A 31 8.71 1.09 -9.08
CA GLY A 31 8.98 2.11 -8.07
C GLY A 31 8.02 1.96 -6.89
N VAL A 32 8.54 2.07 -5.67
CA VAL A 32 7.76 1.99 -4.45
C VAL A 32 8.15 3.16 -3.55
N THR A 33 7.16 3.81 -2.96
CA THR A 33 7.34 4.91 -2.03
C THR A 33 6.56 4.65 -0.76
N ALA A 34 7.18 4.93 0.39
CA ALA A 34 6.43 5.06 1.62
C ALA A 34 5.61 6.37 1.54
N CYS A 35 4.31 6.29 1.76
CA CYS A 35 3.42 7.45 1.62
C CYS A 35 3.79 8.55 2.63
N SER A 36 3.86 9.79 2.17
CA SER A 36 4.16 10.96 3.00
C SER A 36 2.91 11.68 3.53
N ALA A 37 1.72 11.11 3.34
CA ALA A 37 0.48 11.65 3.90
C ALA A 37 0.22 10.99 5.26
N GLU A 38 0.24 11.77 6.34
CA GLU A 38 0.14 11.26 7.71
C GLU A 38 -1.23 10.62 7.99
N GLU A 39 -2.30 11.20 7.46
CA GLU A 39 -3.68 10.75 7.65
C GLU A 39 -3.94 9.35 7.06
N SER A 40 -3.30 9.00 5.94
CA SER A 40 -3.43 7.67 5.35
C SER A 40 -2.59 6.60 6.06
N ASN A 41 -1.64 7.01 6.90
CA ASN A 41 -0.75 6.13 7.66
C ASN A 41 -1.16 6.00 9.14
N ASN A 42 -2.38 6.38 9.50
CA ASN A 42 -2.89 6.35 10.89
C ASN A 42 -2.03 7.17 11.86
N GLY A 43 -1.54 8.34 11.42
CA GLY A 43 -0.80 9.27 12.29
C GLY A 43 0.69 8.95 12.48
N THR A 44 1.28 8.02 11.70
CA THR A 44 2.70 7.68 11.85
C THR A 44 3.30 7.19 10.55
N PHE A 45 4.39 7.83 10.10
CA PHE A 45 5.15 7.35 8.95
C PHE A 45 5.92 6.07 9.28
N LYS A 46 5.87 5.09 8.37
CA LYS A 46 6.49 3.77 8.53
C LYS A 46 7.32 3.42 7.29
N PRO A 47 8.43 2.67 7.44
CA PRO A 47 9.16 2.15 6.29
C PRO A 47 8.29 1.16 5.50
N ILE A 48 8.61 0.98 4.22
CA ILE A 48 8.02 -0.06 3.36
C ILE A 48 9.14 -0.96 2.85
N ASP A 49 9.00 -2.25 3.13
CA ASP A 49 9.97 -3.26 2.70
C ASP A 49 9.57 -3.83 1.33
N ILE A 50 10.58 -4.18 0.53
CA ILE A 50 10.40 -4.77 -0.80
C ILE A 50 11.39 -5.91 -0.95
N GLU A 51 10.92 -7.01 -1.51
CA GLU A 51 11.74 -8.15 -1.88
C GLU A 51 11.47 -8.52 -3.34
N VAL A 52 12.52 -8.79 -4.11
CA VAL A 52 12.42 -9.32 -5.47
C VAL A 52 12.86 -10.78 -5.44
N ILE A 53 11.90 -11.67 -5.66
CA ILE A 53 12.11 -13.12 -5.68
C ILE A 53 12.05 -13.65 -7.12
N ALA A 54 13.04 -14.45 -7.51
CA ALA A 54 13.00 -15.17 -8.78
C ALA A 54 12.01 -16.34 -8.68
N GLN A 55 11.07 -16.43 -9.63
CA GLN A 55 10.22 -17.60 -9.77
C GLN A 55 10.98 -18.65 -10.61
N ARG A 56 11.11 -19.87 -10.07
CA ARG A 56 11.70 -21.01 -10.77
C ARG A 56 10.70 -21.67 -11.71
#